data_AF-A0A7V3SUG8-F1
#
_entry.id   AF-A0A7V3SUG8-F1
#
_cell.length_a   1.000
_cell.length_b   1.000
_cell.length_c   1.000
_cell.angle_alpha   90.00
_cell.angle_beta   90.00
_cell.angle_gamma   90.00
#
_symmetry.space_group_name_H-M   'P 1'
#
loop_
_entity.id
_entity.type
_entity.pdbx_description
1 polymer ?
#
loop_
_entity_poly.entity_id
_entity_poly.type
_entity_poly.pdbx_seq_one_letter_code
_entity_poly.pdbx_strand_id
1 'polypeptide(L)'
;FVTSHYHILYVCKDDNKRKFFPYARFGPSEKNENDKSLHYQDKEDVWIINREYWNGDIKTPTKLPFELIKKILEYSSEPGDIVLDPFLGSGQVAVVSKMLGRKYIGFEIVKEYYEFAKKRLEENRYRIKGEKIKDFS
;
A
#
# COMPACT_ATOMS: atom_id res chain seq x y z
N PHE A 1 1.57 23.13 0.66
CA PHE A 1 1.72 21.68 0.93
C PHE A 1 0.46 21.23 1.64
N VAL A 2 -0.34 20.34 1.04
CA VAL A 2 -1.44 19.70 1.77
C VAL A 2 -0.87 18.43 2.40
N THR A 3 -0.70 18.45 3.72
CA THR A 3 -0.38 17.26 4.49
C THR A 3 -1.71 16.55 4.81
N SER A 4 -1.78 15.27 4.53
CA SER A 4 -2.91 14.43 4.94
C SER A 4 -2.50 13.66 6.18
N HIS A 5 -3.37 13.66 7.19
CA HIS A 5 -3.21 12.85 8.40
C HIS A 5 -4.24 11.73 8.35
N TYR A 6 -3.80 10.50 8.58
CA TYR A 6 -4.65 9.32 8.60
C TYR A 6 -4.53 8.66 9.97
N HIS A 7 -5.67 8.24 10.53
CA HIS A 7 -5.71 7.34 11.67
C HIS A 7 -6.02 5.94 11.17
N ILE A 8 -5.24 4.97 11.61
CA ILE A 8 -5.35 3.57 11.18
C ILE A 8 -5.51 2.74 12.43
N LEU A 9 -6.59 1.96 12.47
CA LEU A 9 -6.89 1.09 13.60
C LEU A 9 -6.47 -0.34 13.25
N TYR A 10 -5.74 -0.98 14.16
CA TYR A 10 -5.44 -2.40 14.06
C TYR A 10 -6.30 -3.19 15.04
N VAL A 11 -7.28 -3.93 14.50
CA VAL A 11 -8.28 -4.67 15.26
C VAL A 11 -8.25 -6.14 14.84
N CYS A 12 -8.35 -7.04 15.82
CA CYS A 12 -8.51 -8.48 15.59
C CYS A 12 -9.86 -8.93 16.15
N LYS A 13 -10.56 -9.83 15.45
CA LYS A 13 -11.83 -10.39 15.91
C LYS A 13 -11.65 -11.26 17.17
N ASP A 14 -10.56 -12.00 17.23
CA ASP A 14 -10.19 -12.89 18.33
C ASP A 14 -8.75 -12.56 18.73
N ASP A 15 -8.58 -11.92 19.89
CA ASP A 15 -7.28 -11.44 20.34
C ASP A 15 -6.26 -12.55 20.53
N ASN A 16 -6.70 -13.79 20.78
CA ASN A 16 -5.82 -14.95 20.87
C ASN A 16 -5.22 -15.34 19.51
N LYS A 17 -5.81 -14.88 18.41
CA LYS A 17 -5.35 -15.10 17.03
C LYS A 17 -4.73 -13.85 16.40
N ARG A 18 -4.49 -12.81 17.19
CA ARG A 18 -3.88 -11.56 16.72
C ARG A 18 -2.47 -11.86 16.20
N LYS A 19 -2.25 -11.61 14.91
CA LYS A 19 -0.94 -11.69 14.27
C LYS A 19 -0.28 -10.32 14.22
N PHE A 20 0.94 -10.20 14.71
CA PHE A 20 1.78 -9.02 14.46
C PHE A 20 3.19 -9.53 14.22
N PHE A 21 3.79 -9.19 13.09
CA PHE A 21 5.11 -9.70 12.69
C PHE A 21 6.19 -8.65 12.95
N PRO A 22 6.69 -8.50 14.19
CA PRO A 22 7.53 -7.37 14.57
C PRO A 22 8.87 -7.30 13.81
N TYR A 23 9.32 -8.41 13.24
CA TYR A 23 10.59 -8.52 12.51
C TYR A 23 10.39 -8.67 11.00
N ALA A 24 9.19 -8.47 10.47
CA ALA A 24 8.93 -8.62 9.02
C ALA A 24 9.66 -7.59 8.15
N ARG A 25 10.08 -6.46 8.74
CA ARG A 25 10.69 -5.34 8.02
C ARG A 25 12.13 -5.08 8.42
N PHE A 26 12.42 -5.18 9.72
CA PHE A 26 13.75 -4.97 10.28
C PHE A 26 14.00 -5.93 11.43
N GLY A 27 15.16 -6.58 11.38
CA GLY A 27 15.72 -7.41 12.43
C GLY A 27 16.16 -6.59 13.65
N PRO A 28 16.42 -7.27 14.79
CA PRO A 28 16.70 -6.62 16.07
C PRO A 28 17.99 -5.78 16.08
N SER A 29 18.94 -6.10 15.20
CA SER A 29 20.26 -5.45 15.14
C SER A 29 20.40 -4.43 14.02
N GLU A 30 19.35 -4.21 13.21
CA GLU A 30 19.41 -3.26 12.11
C GLU A 30 19.32 -1.82 12.61
N LYS A 31 20.26 -0.99 12.15
CA LYS A 31 20.40 0.40 12.57
C LYS A 31 20.48 1.34 11.37
N ASN A 32 20.03 2.57 11.57
CA ASN A 32 20.17 3.64 10.58
C ASN A 32 21.57 4.29 10.65
N GLU A 33 21.80 5.27 9.79
CA GLU A 33 23.06 6.04 9.70
C GLU A 33 23.46 6.76 11.00
N ASN A 34 22.52 6.97 11.92
CA ASN A 34 22.72 7.63 13.21
C ASN A 34 22.82 6.63 14.39
N ASP A 35 23.12 5.36 14.10
CA ASP A 35 23.20 4.25 15.08
C ASP A 35 21.90 3.98 15.86
N LYS A 36 20.74 4.49 15.37
CA LYS A 36 19.43 4.22 15.98
C LYS A 36 18.80 2.98 15.36
N SER A 37 18.10 2.19 16.17
CA SER A 37 17.45 0.96 15.72
C SER A 37 16.33 1.25 14.70
N LEU A 38 16.44 0.65 13.52
CA LEU A 38 15.39 0.71 12.49
C LEU A 38 14.13 -0.03 12.94
N HIS A 39 14.28 -1.12 13.69
CA HIS A 39 13.16 -1.88 14.24
C HIS A 39 12.27 -1.05 15.18
N TYR A 40 12.87 -0.25 16.06
CA TYR A 40 12.08 0.61 16.96
C TYR A 40 11.42 1.76 16.20
N GLN A 41 12.18 2.47 15.35
CA GLN A 41 11.66 3.59 14.56
C GLN A 41 10.50 3.17 13.64
N ASP A 42 10.63 2.01 13.01
CA ASP A 42 9.60 1.52 12.10
C ASP A 42 8.32 1.08 12.86
N LYS A 43 8.35 0.85 14.17
CA LYS A 43 7.15 0.48 14.96
C LYS A 43 6.56 1.60 15.80
N GLU A 44 7.01 2.84 15.60
CA GLU A 44 6.35 4.00 16.21
C GLU A 44 4.88 4.08 15.75
N ASP A 45 4.05 4.77 16.51
CA ASP A 45 2.63 4.98 16.22
C ASP A 45 2.39 6.12 15.21
N VAL A 46 3.42 6.93 14.95
CA VAL A 46 3.41 8.02 13.96
C VAL A 46 4.33 7.65 12.81
N TRP A 47 3.76 7.45 11.61
CA TRP A 47 4.53 7.10 10.42
C TRP A 47 4.69 8.31 9.49
N ILE A 48 5.93 8.70 9.24
CA ILE A 48 6.25 9.72 8.25
C ILE A 48 6.45 9.03 6.90
N ILE A 49 5.43 9.13 6.03
CA ILE A 49 5.46 8.51 4.70
C ILE A 49 5.40 9.59 3.64
N ASN A 50 6.46 9.67 2.84
CA ASN A 50 6.55 10.62 1.75
C ASN A 50 5.58 10.24 0.62
N ARG A 51 4.83 11.23 0.13
CA ARG A 51 3.89 11.01 -0.96
C ARG A 51 4.63 10.69 -2.25
N GLU A 52 4.20 9.62 -2.92
CA GLU A 52 4.68 9.32 -4.26
C GLU A 52 4.03 10.20 -5.33
N TYR A 53 4.85 10.92 -6.07
CA TYR A 53 4.43 11.66 -7.25
C TYR A 53 4.40 10.76 -8.49
N TRP A 54 3.28 10.80 -9.20
CA TRP A 54 3.02 10.00 -10.41
C TRP A 54 3.03 10.94 -11.62
N ASN A 55 4.22 11.45 -11.96
CA ASN A 55 4.39 12.42 -13.04
C ASN A 55 4.35 11.70 -14.40
N GLY A 56 3.42 12.10 -15.28
CA GLY A 56 3.19 11.45 -16.57
C GLY A 56 2.50 10.07 -16.48
N ASP A 57 2.03 9.67 -15.30
CA ASP A 57 1.22 8.47 -15.11
C ASP A 57 -0.25 8.85 -14.91
N ILE A 58 -1.16 7.92 -15.21
CA ILE A 58 -2.59 8.09 -14.94
C ILE A 58 -2.78 8.20 -13.42
N LYS A 59 -3.42 9.29 -12.96
CA LYS A 59 -3.63 9.58 -11.55
C LYS A 59 -5.06 9.26 -11.14
N THR A 60 -5.20 8.80 -9.90
CA THR A 60 -6.50 8.74 -9.21
C THR A 60 -6.44 9.61 -7.96
N PRO A 61 -7.54 10.30 -7.60
CA PRO A 61 -7.55 11.29 -6.52
C PRO A 61 -7.30 10.66 -5.15
N THR A 62 -7.70 9.40 -4.97
CA THR A 62 -7.84 8.72 -3.67
C THR A 62 -6.75 7.67 -3.40
N LYS A 63 -5.61 7.72 -4.09
CA LYS A 63 -4.56 6.71 -3.90
C LYS A 63 -3.89 6.83 -2.53
N LEU A 64 -3.81 5.72 -1.81
CA LEU A 64 -2.92 5.56 -0.66
C LEU A 64 -1.46 5.39 -1.13
N PRO A 65 -0.45 5.83 -0.35
CA PRO A 65 0.96 5.57 -0.65
C PRO A 65 1.28 4.07 -0.63
N PHE A 66 2.21 3.62 -1.49
CA PHE A 66 2.66 2.23 -1.51
C PHE A 66 3.22 1.80 -0.16
N GLU A 67 4.09 2.63 0.41
CA GLU A 67 4.79 2.32 1.66
C GLU A 67 3.82 2.14 2.82
N LEU A 68 2.71 2.87 2.83
CA LEU A 68 1.68 2.73 3.85
C LEU A 68 1.06 1.33 3.81
N ILE A 69 0.62 0.90 2.63
CA ILE A 69 -0.02 -0.41 2.46
C ILE A 69 1.00 -1.52 2.69
N LYS A 70 2.20 -1.40 2.12
CA LYS A 70 3.27 -2.39 2.28
C LYS A 70 3.56 -2.64 3.76
N LYS A 71 3.74 -1.57 4.52
CA LYS A 71 4.00 -1.63 5.96
C LYS A 71 2.87 -2.30 6.74
N ILE A 72 1.61 -1.94 6.47
CA ILE A 72 0.44 -2.59 7.08
C ILE A 72 0.44 -4.10 6.78
N LEU A 73 0.64 -4.48 5.52
CA LEU A 73 0.59 -5.88 5.10
C LEU A 73 1.74 -6.71 5.66
N GLU A 74 2.95 -6.16 5.72
CA GLU A 74 4.11 -6.83 6.32
C GLU A 74 3.93 -7.07 7.82
N TYR A 75 3.30 -6.15 8.55
CA TYR A 75 3.05 -6.33 9.98
C TYR A 75 1.85 -7.21 10.31
N SER A 76 0.85 -7.33 9.42
CA SER A 76 -0.44 -7.96 9.73
C SER A 76 -0.75 -9.24 8.96
N SER A 77 0.06 -9.62 7.95
CA SER A 77 -0.19 -10.78 7.09
C SER A 77 1.10 -11.43 6.57
N GLU A 78 1.00 -12.68 6.13
CA GLU A 78 2.08 -13.44 5.49
C GLU A 78 1.82 -13.62 3.99
N PRO A 79 2.85 -13.88 3.17
CA PRO A 79 2.65 -14.37 1.81
C PRO A 79 1.69 -15.57 1.78
N GLY A 80 0.77 -15.58 0.82
CA GLY A 80 -0.29 -16.57 0.70
C GLY A 80 -1.60 -16.23 1.43
N ASP A 81 -1.59 -15.33 2.42
CA ASP A 81 -2.82 -14.85 3.08
C ASP A 81 -3.72 -14.08 2.09
N ILE A 82 -5.01 -13.99 2.42
CA ILE A 82 -6.01 -13.23 1.65
C ILE A 82 -6.21 -11.87 2.31
N VAL A 83 -6.04 -10.80 1.52
CA VAL A 83 -6.33 -9.42 1.91
C VAL A 83 -7.67 -9.00 1.30
N LEU A 84 -8.60 -8.52 2.13
CA LEU A 84 -9.89 -7.98 1.69
C LEU A 84 -9.88 -6.45 1.77
N ASP A 85 -10.21 -5.78 0.67
CA ASP A 85 -10.50 -4.36 0.64
C ASP A 85 -11.89 -4.11 0.01
N PRO A 86 -12.93 -3.81 0.81
CA PRO A 86 -14.28 -3.60 0.29
C PRO A 86 -14.48 -2.27 -0.43
N PHE A 87 -13.50 -1.35 -0.37
CA PHE A 87 -13.54 -0.04 -1.00
C PHE A 87 -12.24 0.19 -1.78
N LEU A 88 -12.02 -0.69 -2.76
CA LEU A 88 -10.71 -0.92 -3.38
C LEU A 88 -10.13 0.32 -4.08
N GLY A 89 -10.99 1.27 -4.48
CA GLY A 89 -10.59 2.48 -5.17
C GLY A 89 -9.81 2.15 -6.43
N SER A 90 -8.65 2.80 -6.58
CA SER A 90 -7.75 2.57 -7.73
C SER A 90 -6.92 1.28 -7.66
N GLY A 91 -7.28 0.35 -6.78
CA GLY A 91 -6.67 -0.98 -6.73
C GLY A 91 -5.39 -1.06 -5.92
N GLN A 92 -5.04 -0.04 -5.13
CA GLN A 92 -3.73 -0.03 -4.48
C GLN A 92 -3.52 -1.21 -3.52
N VAL A 93 -4.51 -1.53 -2.68
CA VAL A 93 -4.38 -2.66 -1.75
C VAL A 93 -4.21 -3.97 -2.50
N ALA A 94 -4.99 -4.21 -3.56
CA ALA A 94 -4.85 -5.40 -4.40
C ALA A 94 -3.49 -5.50 -5.09
N VAL A 95 -3.01 -4.39 -5.70
CA VAL A 95 -1.73 -4.36 -6.41
C VAL A 95 -0.57 -4.64 -5.45
N VAL A 96 -0.53 -3.97 -4.30
CA VAL A 96 0.53 -4.18 -3.31
C VAL A 96 0.44 -5.59 -2.70
N SER A 97 -0.76 -6.09 -2.43
CA SER A 97 -0.95 -7.47 -1.96
C SER A 97 -0.36 -8.48 -2.95
N LYS A 98 -0.68 -8.35 -4.25
CA LYS A 98 -0.13 -9.20 -5.31
C LYS A 98 1.40 -9.12 -5.38
N MET A 99 1.97 -7.91 -5.34
CA MET A 99 3.42 -7.70 -5.37
C MET A 99 4.14 -8.35 -4.17
N LEU A 100 3.49 -8.35 -3.01
CA LEU A 100 4.00 -8.95 -1.78
C LEU A 100 3.65 -10.45 -1.65
N GLY A 101 3.12 -11.08 -2.69
CA GLY A 101 2.79 -12.51 -2.68
C GLY A 101 1.56 -12.89 -1.86
N ARG A 102 0.68 -11.92 -1.57
CA ARG A 102 -0.64 -12.16 -0.93
C ARG A 102 -1.71 -12.32 -2.01
N LYS A 103 -2.74 -13.09 -1.69
CA LYS A 103 -4.00 -13.13 -2.44
C LYS A 103 -4.84 -11.91 -2.04
N TYR A 104 -5.76 -11.51 -2.89
CA TYR A 104 -6.62 -10.36 -2.60
C TYR A 104 -8.05 -10.58 -3.09
N ILE A 105 -8.99 -9.91 -2.43
CA ILE A 105 -10.38 -9.76 -2.82
C ILE A 105 -10.70 -8.27 -2.64
N GLY A 106 -11.37 -7.66 -3.61
CA GLY A 106 -11.83 -6.29 -3.43
C GLY A 106 -12.99 -5.92 -4.33
N PHE A 107 -13.71 -4.90 -3.88
CA PHE A 107 -14.91 -4.39 -4.55
C PHE A 107 -14.72 -2.91 -4.86
N GLU A 108 -15.17 -2.48 -6.03
CA GLU A 108 -15.20 -1.07 -6.44
C GLU A 108 -16.41 -0.86 -7.35
N ILE A 109 -17.18 0.20 -7.09
CA ILE A 109 -18.42 0.51 -7.79
C ILE A 109 -18.22 1.51 -8.91
N VAL A 110 -17.19 2.36 -8.82
CA VAL A 110 -16.83 3.33 -9.84
C VAL A 110 -16.07 2.61 -10.95
N LYS A 111 -16.74 2.44 -12.09
CA LYS A 111 -16.26 1.64 -13.22
C LYS A 111 -14.86 2.06 -13.67
N GLU A 112 -14.58 3.35 -13.72
CA GLU A 112 -13.28 3.89 -14.14
C GLU A 112 -12.14 3.45 -13.21
N TYR A 113 -12.40 3.39 -11.90
CA TYR A 113 -11.42 2.93 -10.90
C TYR A 113 -11.25 1.41 -10.95
N TYR A 114 -12.35 0.68 -11.15
CA TYR A 114 -12.33 -0.76 -11.37
C TYR A 114 -11.49 -1.13 -12.59
N GLU A 115 -11.75 -0.53 -13.76
CA GLU A 115 -11.00 -0.82 -14.99
C GLU A 115 -9.52 -0.43 -14.86
N PHE A 116 -9.23 0.68 -14.17
CA PHE A 116 -7.86 1.07 -13.88
C PHE A 116 -7.14 0.06 -12.97
N ALA A 117 -7.77 -0.37 -11.89
CA ALA A 117 -7.26 -1.39 -10.98
C ALA A 117 -7.03 -2.72 -11.70
N LYS A 118 -8.02 -3.16 -12.48
CA LYS A 118 -7.97 -4.39 -13.28
C LYS A 118 -6.81 -4.39 -14.25
N LYS A 119 -6.64 -3.31 -15.04
CA LYS A 119 -5.52 -3.17 -15.99
C LYS A 119 -4.17 -3.27 -15.29
N ARG A 120 -4.00 -2.61 -14.14
CA ARG A 120 -2.77 -2.72 -13.33
C ARG A 120 -2.48 -4.14 -12.87
N LEU A 121 -3.51 -4.86 -12.45
CA LEU A 121 -3.40 -6.23 -11.94
C LEU A 121 -3.12 -7.24 -13.06
N GLU A 122 -3.75 -7.09 -14.22
CA GLU A 122 -3.55 -7.94 -15.40
C GLU A 122 -2.17 -7.74 -16.02
N GLU A 123 -1.73 -6.49 -16.17
CA GLU A 123 -0.40 -6.17 -16.71
C GLU A 123 0.73 -6.36 -15.69
N ASN A 124 0.44 -6.65 -14.42
CA ASN A 124 1.40 -6.68 -13.31
C ASN A 124 2.17 -5.35 -13.15
N ARG A 125 1.46 -4.22 -13.26
CA ARG A 125 2.07 -2.88 -13.22
C ARG A 125 1.58 -2.06 -12.05
N TYR A 126 2.54 -1.53 -11.30
CA TYR A 126 2.24 -0.53 -10.28
C TYR A 126 1.83 0.82 -10.88
N ARG A 127 2.41 1.24 -12.01
CA ARG A 127 2.08 2.52 -12.66
C ARG A 127 1.77 2.31 -14.13
N ILE A 128 0.82 3.09 -14.65
CA ILE A 128 0.46 3.13 -16.06
C ILE A 128 0.74 4.54 -16.57
N LYS A 129 1.53 4.66 -17.63
CA LYS A 129 1.82 5.94 -18.28
C LYS A 129 0.53 6.49 -18.88
N GLY A 130 0.27 7.77 -18.67
CA GLY A 130 -0.78 8.48 -19.41
C GLY A 130 -0.38 8.61 -20.87
N GLU A 131 -1.35 8.60 -21.78
CA GLU A 131 -1.08 8.98 -23.16
C GLU A 131 -0.64 10.45 -23.18
N LYS A 132 0.44 10.76 -23.92
CA LYS A 132 0.74 12.16 -24.23
C LYS A 132 -0.40 12.66 -25.10
N ILE A 133 -1.08 13.72 -24.67
CA ILE A 133 -1.94 14.48 -25.58
C ILE A 133 -1.02 14.89 -26.74
N LYS A 134 -1.29 14.39 -27.95
CA LYS A 134 -0.66 14.95 -29.14
C LYS A 134 -1.20 16.37 -29.25
N ASP A 135 -0.34 17.34 -29.00
CA ASP A 135 -0.63 18.73 -29.31
C ASP A 135 -0.99 18.78 -30.79
N PHE A 136 -2.26 19.07 -31.09
CA PHE A 136 -2.65 19.44 -32.44
C PHE A 136 -2.13 20.86 -32.66
N SER A 137 -1.02 20.97 -33.39
CA SER A 137 -0.47 22.23 -33.91
C SER A 137 -1.36 22.83 -34.98
#